data_AF-A0AAE7D6W4-F1
#
_entry.id   AF-A0AAE7D6W4-F1
#
_cell.length_a   1.000
_cell.length_b   1.000
_cell.length_c   1.000
_cell.angle_alpha   90.00
_cell.angle_beta   90.00
_cell.angle_gamma   90.00
#
_symmetry.space_group_name_H-M   'P 1'
#
loop_
_entity.id
_entity.type
_entity.pdbx_description
1 polymer ?
#
loop_
_entity_poly.entity_id
_entity_poly.type
_entity_poly.pdbx_seq_one_letter_code
_entity_poly.pdbx_strand_id
1 'polypeptide(L)'
;MRYIGKLALETVVAILLVWILWTPSRHFKIEHPETYGKGAFPEKEAVAHQPAPAGTATDTLAYRQKMLQLLHDSAVAAWPYQRDYPAPGALLPFHRIVAYYGNFYTPKLGVLGSIPVDSMLARLSATVAMWQAADTATPVLPAFHYIAVTAQRSPGKDGKYRLRMPEAAINKALELAAQAHALVFLDIQPGHSTLQEELPQLEKYLVRPEVHLGIDPEYSMKGGQVPCSVIGTLDAEDINYAATWLAGLVKQHRLPPKILVVHRFTQAMVTNYKNIRLRPEVQIVMDMDGFGGVAKKKDTYRSWIARQPVQFTGFKLFYQVDVATGGHLMGPGEVLALFPRPIYIQYQ
;
A
#
# COMPACT_ATOMS: atom_id res chain seq x y z
N MET A 1 40.03 7.64 3.97
CA MET A 1 38.97 8.13 4.89
C MET A 1 38.20 9.32 4.30
N ARG A 2 37.43 9.15 3.20
CA ARG A 2 36.61 10.26 2.62
C ARG A 2 35.26 9.85 2.02
N TYR A 3 34.80 8.60 2.19
CA TYR A 3 33.57 8.11 1.55
C TYR A 3 32.39 7.81 2.50
N ILE A 4 32.56 7.96 3.82
CA ILE A 4 31.50 7.67 4.80
C ILE A 4 30.57 8.87 5.04
N GLY A 5 30.96 10.08 4.62
CA GLY A 5 30.20 11.31 4.90
C GLY A 5 29.03 11.62 3.94
N LYS A 6 29.00 11.10 2.71
CA LYS A 6 27.94 11.43 1.73
C LYS A 6 26.63 10.67 1.97
N LEU A 7 26.71 9.42 2.43
CA LEU A 7 25.52 8.57 2.66
C LEU A 7 24.70 9.03 3.88
N ALA A 8 25.38 9.55 4.91
CA ALA A 8 24.71 10.10 6.10
C ALA A 8 23.98 11.42 5.79
N LEU A 9 24.51 12.24 4.87
CA LEU A 9 23.90 13.52 4.50
C LEU A 9 22.64 13.34 3.64
N GLU A 10 22.60 12.36 2.75
CA GLU A 10 21.41 12.06 1.93
C GLU A 10 20.25 11.48 2.76
N THR A 11 20.56 10.78 3.86
CA THR A 11 19.55 10.24 4.78
C THR A 11 18.92 11.35 5.64
N VAL A 12 19.71 12.35 6.04
CA VAL A 12 19.23 13.53 6.79
C VAL A 12 18.40 14.47 5.90
N VAL A 13 18.72 14.58 4.61
CA VAL A 13 17.94 15.37 3.63
C VAL A 13 16.59 14.71 3.30
N ALA A 14 16.50 13.38 3.29
CA ALA A 14 15.22 12.66 3.13
C ALA A 14 14.24 12.91 4.30
N ILE A 15 14.77 13.07 5.52
CA ILE A 15 13.98 13.42 6.72
C ILE A 15 13.58 14.91 6.72
N LEU A 16 14.42 15.79 6.16
CA LEU A 16 14.21 17.24 6.12
C LEU A 16 13.29 17.73 4.98
N LEU A 17 13.20 17.02 3.85
CA LEU A 17 12.36 17.45 2.72
C LEU A 17 10.85 17.28 2.95
N VAL A 18 10.45 16.47 3.93
CA VAL A 18 9.07 16.48 4.47
C VAL A 18 8.75 17.83 5.14
N TRP A 19 9.76 18.65 5.44
CA TRP A 19 9.66 19.76 6.39
C TRP A 19 10.04 21.17 5.90
N ILE A 20 10.61 21.36 4.71
CA ILE A 20 10.83 22.74 4.19
C ILE A 20 9.48 23.46 3.88
N LEU A 21 8.34 22.77 3.98
CA LEU A 21 6.98 23.32 3.83
C LEU A 21 6.20 23.47 5.15
N TRP A 22 6.84 23.75 6.29
CA TRP A 22 6.12 24.01 7.54
C TRP A 22 6.56 25.28 8.27
N THR A 23 5.67 26.28 8.22
CA THR A 23 5.38 27.20 9.33
C THR A 23 3.97 26.88 9.86
N PRO A 24 3.75 26.90 11.19
CA PRO A 24 2.45 26.58 11.77
C PRO A 24 1.53 27.81 11.73
N SER A 25 0.32 27.67 11.22
CA SER A 25 -0.76 28.62 11.51
C SER A 25 -2.16 28.00 11.40
N ARG A 26 -2.77 27.94 12.59
CA ARG A 26 -4.20 28.09 12.95
C ARG A 26 -5.17 26.94 12.69
N HIS A 27 -6.03 26.78 13.71
CA HIS A 27 -7.08 25.80 13.89
C HIS A 27 -7.96 25.59 12.65
N PHE A 28 -8.06 24.34 12.22
CA PHE A 28 -9.04 23.93 11.22
C PHE A 28 -10.30 23.44 11.94
N LYS A 29 -11.38 24.22 11.88
CA LYS A 29 -12.72 23.73 12.18
C LYS A 29 -13.13 22.77 11.06
N ILE A 30 -13.55 21.57 11.43
CA ILE A 30 -14.10 20.59 10.51
C ILE A 30 -15.56 20.99 10.27
N GLU A 31 -15.83 21.57 9.11
CA GLU A 31 -17.20 21.66 8.58
C GLU A 31 -17.44 20.45 7.67
N HIS A 32 -18.57 19.79 7.87
CA HIS A 32 -19.06 18.70 7.03
C HIS A 32 -20.00 19.28 5.97
N PRO A 33 -19.64 19.34 4.67
CA PRO A 33 -20.61 19.62 3.63
C PRO A 33 -21.24 18.31 3.16
N GLU A 34 -22.56 18.31 3.17
CA GLU A 34 -23.42 17.26 2.65
C GLU A 34 -23.35 17.17 1.11
N THR A 35 -23.63 15.96 0.61
CA THR A 35 -23.85 15.56 -0.79
C THR A 35 -22.62 15.52 -1.72
N TYR A 36 -22.03 14.32 -1.86
CA TYR A 36 -21.02 14.00 -2.87
C TYR A 36 -21.72 13.53 -4.16
N GLY A 37 -21.38 14.12 -5.31
CA GLY A 37 -22.12 14.00 -6.57
C GLY A 37 -21.78 12.76 -7.41
N LYS A 38 -22.81 12.16 -8.02
CA LYS A 38 -22.72 11.07 -9.00
C LYS A 38 -22.01 11.54 -10.28
N GLY A 39 -20.95 10.86 -10.75
CA GLY A 39 -20.41 11.10 -12.10
C GLY A 39 -19.05 10.52 -12.48
N ALA A 40 -18.16 10.18 -11.53
CA ALA A 40 -16.80 9.72 -11.85
C ALA A 40 -16.69 8.21 -12.18
N PHE A 41 -17.62 7.42 -11.65
CA PHE A 41 -17.76 5.99 -11.91
C PHE A 41 -19.23 5.79 -12.34
N PRO A 42 -19.50 5.28 -13.56
CA PRO A 42 -20.88 5.01 -13.97
C PRO A 42 -21.50 4.00 -13.00
N GLU A 43 -22.81 4.13 -12.78
CA GLU A 43 -23.62 3.21 -11.97
C GLU A 43 -23.63 1.83 -12.66
N LYS A 44 -22.56 1.06 -12.45
CA LYS A 44 -22.49 -0.34 -12.84
C LYS A 44 -23.17 -1.12 -11.72
N GLU A 45 -23.87 -2.21 -12.04
CA GLU A 45 -24.23 -3.18 -11.01
C GLU A 45 -22.97 -3.46 -10.20
N ALA A 46 -23.01 -3.09 -8.92
CA ALA A 46 -21.92 -3.35 -8.00
C ALA A 46 -21.77 -4.86 -7.95
N VAL A 47 -20.85 -5.40 -8.76
CA VAL A 47 -20.28 -6.70 -8.47
C VAL A 47 -19.37 -6.43 -7.28
N ALA A 48 -19.99 -6.28 -6.10
CA ALA A 48 -19.31 -6.57 -4.85
C ALA A 48 -18.52 -7.84 -5.13
N HIS A 49 -17.21 -7.82 -4.91
CA HIS A 49 -16.39 -9.01 -5.11
C HIS A 49 -16.93 -10.07 -4.16
N GLN A 50 -17.90 -10.83 -4.66
CA GLN A 50 -18.58 -11.83 -3.91
C GLN A 50 -17.52 -12.88 -3.61
N PRO A 51 -17.49 -13.40 -2.38
CA PRO A 51 -16.61 -14.52 -2.07
C PRO A 51 -16.79 -15.58 -3.14
N ALA A 52 -15.68 -16.17 -3.60
CA ALA A 52 -15.75 -17.27 -4.54
C ALA A 52 -16.72 -18.34 -4.00
N PRO A 53 -17.59 -18.93 -4.84
CA PRO A 53 -18.52 -19.95 -4.39
C PRO A 53 -17.80 -21.05 -3.61
N ALA A 54 -18.42 -21.55 -2.55
CA ALA A 54 -17.86 -22.64 -1.75
C ALA A 54 -17.55 -23.85 -2.65
N GLY A 55 -16.31 -24.37 -2.56
CA GLY A 55 -15.85 -25.51 -3.36
C GLY A 55 -15.16 -25.15 -4.69
N THR A 56 -15.09 -23.87 -5.06
CA THR A 56 -14.26 -23.45 -6.21
C THR A 56 -12.79 -23.62 -5.85
N ALA A 57 -11.97 -24.25 -6.68
CA ALA A 57 -10.52 -24.28 -6.49
C ALA A 57 -9.86 -23.14 -7.29
N THR A 58 -8.72 -22.63 -6.82
CA THR A 58 -7.92 -21.68 -7.59
C THR A 58 -7.42 -22.35 -8.86
N ASP A 59 -7.62 -21.74 -10.02
CA ASP A 59 -7.03 -22.20 -11.28
C ASP A 59 -5.51 -21.98 -11.21
N THR A 60 -4.80 -23.05 -10.88
CA THR A 60 -3.34 -23.04 -10.67
C THR A 60 -2.58 -22.82 -11.98
N LEU A 61 -3.16 -23.19 -13.13
CA LEU A 61 -2.56 -22.95 -14.44
C LEU A 61 -2.67 -21.47 -14.82
N ALA A 62 -3.86 -20.89 -14.69
CA ALA A 62 -4.07 -19.46 -14.93
C ALA A 62 -3.22 -18.60 -13.97
N TYR A 63 -3.14 -18.99 -12.69
CA TYR A 63 -2.26 -18.34 -11.72
C TYR A 63 -0.79 -18.39 -12.17
N ARG A 64 -0.28 -19.56 -12.53
CA ARG A 64 1.11 -19.74 -12.99
C ARG A 64 1.41 -18.90 -14.23
N GLN A 65 0.50 -18.88 -15.20
CA GLN A 65 0.64 -18.07 -16.42
C GLN A 65 0.71 -16.58 -16.08
N LYS A 66 -0.19 -16.09 -15.23
CA LYS A 66 -0.19 -14.69 -14.78
C LYS A 66 1.07 -14.33 -13.99
N MET A 67 1.53 -15.22 -13.10
CA MET A 67 2.80 -15.03 -12.40
C MET A 67 3.98 -14.93 -13.37
N LEU A 68 4.05 -15.80 -14.38
CA LEU A 68 5.09 -15.72 -15.40
C LEU A 68 5.02 -14.41 -16.19
N GLN A 69 3.83 -13.92 -16.54
CA GLN A 69 3.67 -12.61 -17.18
C GLN A 69 4.23 -11.46 -16.32
N LEU A 70 4.02 -11.49 -15.00
CA LEU A 70 4.64 -10.52 -14.08
C LEU A 70 6.17 -10.65 -14.06
N LEU A 71 6.69 -11.85 -14.27
CA LEU A 71 8.11 -12.13 -14.37
C LEU A 71 8.65 -12.00 -15.82
N HIS A 72 7.98 -11.26 -16.72
CA HIS A 72 8.40 -11.12 -18.13
C HIS A 72 8.67 -12.49 -18.78
N ASP A 73 7.80 -13.46 -18.50
CA ASP A 73 7.87 -14.86 -18.93
C ASP A 73 9.18 -15.57 -18.54
N SER A 74 9.89 -15.03 -17.55
CA SER A 74 11.13 -15.58 -17.01
C SER A 74 10.87 -16.45 -15.79
N ALA A 75 11.22 -17.73 -15.89
CA ALA A 75 11.07 -18.73 -14.84
C ALA A 75 12.12 -18.62 -13.71
N VAL A 76 12.21 -17.45 -13.07
CA VAL A 76 13.18 -17.20 -11.98
C VAL A 76 12.74 -17.93 -10.71
N ALA A 77 13.44 -19.01 -10.36
CA ALA A 77 13.10 -19.91 -9.24
C ALA A 77 12.96 -19.23 -7.87
N ALA A 78 13.56 -18.05 -7.69
CA ALA A 78 13.45 -17.29 -6.44
C ALA A 78 12.04 -16.72 -6.20
N TRP A 79 11.21 -16.58 -7.24
CA TRP A 79 9.82 -16.12 -7.12
C TRP A 79 8.85 -17.30 -7.04
N PRO A 80 7.78 -17.24 -6.22
CA PRO A 80 6.86 -18.36 -6.00
C PRO A 80 5.79 -18.49 -7.11
N TYR A 81 6.20 -18.76 -8.35
CA TYR A 81 5.27 -18.83 -9.49
C TYR A 81 4.63 -20.23 -9.72
N GLN A 82 5.10 -21.28 -9.04
CA GLN A 82 4.60 -22.67 -9.15
C GLN A 82 4.27 -23.31 -7.80
N ARG A 83 4.16 -22.50 -6.74
CA ARG A 83 3.89 -22.94 -5.37
C ARG A 83 3.14 -21.85 -4.65
N ASP A 84 2.70 -22.13 -3.43
CA ASP A 84 2.06 -21.16 -2.53
C ASP A 84 0.82 -20.50 -3.18
N TYR A 85 0.02 -21.33 -3.87
CA TYR A 85 -1.20 -20.90 -4.54
C TYR A 85 -2.18 -20.26 -3.54
N PRO A 86 -2.80 -19.12 -3.89
CA PRO A 86 -3.74 -18.47 -3.00
C PRO A 86 -5.06 -19.26 -2.96
N ALA A 87 -5.86 -19.02 -1.93
CA ALA A 87 -7.19 -19.57 -1.83
C ALA A 87 -8.12 -18.93 -2.89
N PRO A 88 -9.28 -19.54 -3.17
CA PRO A 88 -10.23 -19.04 -4.16
C PRO A 88 -10.69 -17.60 -3.86
N GLY A 89 -10.92 -16.81 -4.91
CA GLY A 89 -11.29 -15.39 -4.77
C GLY A 89 -10.08 -14.45 -4.60
N ALA A 90 -8.87 -14.95 -4.79
CA ALA A 90 -7.67 -14.12 -4.84
C ALA A 90 -7.73 -13.10 -5.98
N LEU A 91 -7.26 -11.89 -5.68
CA LEU A 91 -7.22 -10.76 -6.61
C LEU A 91 -5.96 -10.77 -7.46
N LEU A 92 -4.81 -11.04 -6.84
CA LEU A 92 -3.49 -11.06 -7.46
C LEU A 92 -3.11 -12.49 -7.85
N PRO A 93 -2.46 -12.69 -9.01
CA PRO A 93 -2.06 -11.71 -10.02
C PRO A 93 -3.13 -11.41 -11.10
N PHE A 94 -4.40 -11.75 -10.86
CA PHE A 94 -5.45 -11.65 -11.88
C PHE A 94 -5.87 -10.20 -12.18
N HIS A 95 -5.77 -9.33 -11.18
CA HIS A 95 -6.09 -7.91 -11.26
C HIS A 95 -4.88 -7.07 -10.85
N ARG A 96 -4.74 -5.91 -11.51
CA ARG A 96 -3.86 -4.84 -11.07
C ARG A 96 -4.63 -3.93 -10.14
N ILE A 97 -4.01 -3.51 -9.05
CA ILE A 97 -4.62 -2.55 -8.13
C ILE A 97 -3.97 -1.19 -8.33
N VAL A 98 -4.78 -0.15 -8.50
CA VAL A 98 -4.35 1.26 -8.58
C VAL A 98 -4.94 2.01 -7.39
N ALA A 99 -4.08 2.38 -6.46
CA ALA A 99 -4.45 2.95 -5.18
C ALA A 99 -4.11 4.43 -5.06
N TYR A 100 -5.01 5.22 -4.49
CA TYR A 100 -4.74 6.58 -4.03
C TYR A 100 -4.47 6.56 -2.53
N TYR A 101 -3.32 7.12 -2.11
CA TYR A 101 -2.83 7.08 -0.73
C TYR A 101 -3.15 8.35 0.06
N GLY A 102 -3.26 8.22 1.38
CA GLY A 102 -3.24 9.33 2.33
C GLY A 102 -4.35 9.30 3.37
N ASN A 103 -4.68 10.45 3.94
CA ASN A 103 -5.86 10.62 4.78
C ASN A 103 -6.55 11.97 4.50
N PHE A 104 -7.77 12.14 4.99
CA PHE A 104 -8.60 13.32 4.69
C PHE A 104 -8.27 14.56 5.54
N TYR A 105 -7.37 14.45 6.52
CA TYR A 105 -7.10 15.53 7.48
C TYR A 105 -5.96 16.44 7.06
N THR A 106 -5.10 15.99 6.15
CA THR A 106 -3.99 16.80 5.69
C THR A 106 -3.66 16.54 4.23
N PRO A 107 -3.48 17.59 3.42
CA PRO A 107 -3.07 17.45 2.02
C PRO A 107 -1.63 16.96 1.88
N LYS A 108 -0.86 16.89 2.97
CA LYS A 108 0.57 16.53 2.97
C LYS A 108 0.84 15.03 2.95
N LEU A 109 -0.15 14.21 3.31
CA LEU A 109 0.00 12.76 3.43
C LEU A 109 -0.48 11.99 2.20
N GLY A 110 -0.96 12.68 1.17
CA GLY A 110 -1.24 12.08 -0.13
C GLY A 110 -2.54 12.56 -0.76
N VAL A 111 -2.69 12.21 -2.03
CA VAL A 111 -3.77 12.64 -2.94
C VAL A 111 -5.19 12.50 -2.36
N LEU A 112 -5.46 11.55 -1.46
CA LEU A 112 -6.78 11.41 -0.81
C LEU A 112 -7.22 12.67 -0.07
N GLY A 113 -6.28 13.41 0.52
CA GLY A 113 -6.55 14.65 1.27
C GLY A 113 -6.16 15.94 0.52
N SER A 114 -5.53 15.83 -0.65
CA SER A 114 -4.92 16.98 -1.33
C SER A 114 -5.87 17.76 -2.24
N ILE A 115 -7.00 17.19 -2.63
CA ILE A 115 -7.93 17.77 -3.61
C ILE A 115 -9.40 17.48 -3.23
N PRO A 116 -10.37 18.24 -3.77
CA PRO A 116 -11.79 17.97 -3.52
C PRO A 116 -12.20 16.55 -3.92
N VAL A 117 -13.16 15.97 -3.19
CA VAL A 117 -13.58 14.56 -3.34
C VAL A 117 -13.97 14.22 -4.78
N ASP A 118 -14.82 15.02 -5.43
CA ASP A 118 -15.26 14.75 -6.80
C ASP A 118 -14.10 14.78 -7.79
N SER A 119 -13.15 15.69 -7.59
CA SER A 119 -11.92 15.78 -8.38
C SER A 119 -11.00 14.59 -8.12
N MET A 120 -10.93 14.11 -6.89
CA MET A 120 -10.17 12.91 -6.51
C MET A 120 -10.74 11.67 -7.19
N LEU A 121 -12.06 11.46 -7.13
CA LEU A 121 -12.74 10.34 -7.77
C LEU A 121 -12.57 10.36 -9.30
N ALA A 122 -12.73 11.53 -9.93
CA ALA A 122 -12.54 11.68 -11.38
C ALA A 122 -11.10 11.38 -11.80
N ARG A 123 -10.11 11.83 -11.01
CA ARG A 123 -8.70 11.54 -11.28
C ARG A 123 -8.36 10.07 -11.07
N LEU A 124 -8.91 9.43 -10.04
CA LEU A 124 -8.73 7.99 -9.82
C LEU A 124 -9.29 7.20 -11.00
N SER A 125 -10.51 7.52 -11.45
CA SER A 125 -11.16 6.90 -12.62
C SER A 125 -10.29 7.04 -13.88
N ALA A 126 -9.79 8.25 -14.17
CA ALA A 126 -8.88 8.49 -15.29
C ALA A 126 -7.55 7.72 -15.15
N THR A 127 -7.02 7.60 -13.93
CA THR A 127 -5.78 6.86 -13.65
C THR A 127 -5.99 5.36 -13.89
N VAL A 128 -7.13 4.80 -13.47
CA VAL A 128 -7.52 3.40 -13.75
C VAL A 128 -7.62 3.18 -15.26
N ALA A 129 -8.29 4.05 -15.99
CA ALA A 129 -8.42 3.94 -17.45
C ALA A 129 -7.05 3.97 -18.15
N MET A 130 -6.15 4.85 -17.70
CA MET A 130 -4.77 4.92 -18.21
C MET A 130 -4.00 3.60 -17.99
N TRP A 131 -4.11 2.98 -16.81
CA TRP A 131 -3.49 1.68 -16.54
C TRP A 131 -4.12 0.53 -17.33
N GLN A 132 -5.44 0.57 -17.51
CA GLN A 132 -6.17 -0.44 -18.29
C GLN A 132 -5.79 -0.40 -19.77
N ALA A 133 -5.55 0.80 -20.32
CA ALA A 133 -5.07 0.99 -21.68
C ALA A 133 -3.62 0.54 -21.87
N ALA A 134 -2.78 0.71 -20.84
CA ALA A 134 -1.36 0.33 -20.89
C ALA A 134 -1.12 -1.19 -20.82
N ASP A 135 -2.04 -1.94 -20.20
CA ASP A 135 -2.00 -3.41 -20.14
C ASP A 135 -3.42 -3.97 -20.17
N THR A 136 -3.90 -4.27 -21.37
CA THR A 136 -5.24 -4.81 -21.61
C THR A 136 -5.41 -6.25 -21.12
N ALA A 137 -4.32 -6.98 -20.87
CA ALA A 137 -4.37 -8.37 -20.41
C ALA A 137 -4.66 -8.49 -18.91
N THR A 138 -4.51 -7.42 -18.14
CA THR A 138 -4.68 -7.43 -16.68
C THR A 138 -5.70 -6.35 -16.27
N PRO A 139 -6.95 -6.74 -15.94
CA PRO A 139 -7.97 -5.81 -15.46
C PRO A 139 -7.51 -4.99 -14.26
N VAL A 140 -7.97 -3.74 -14.17
CA VAL A 140 -7.55 -2.80 -13.13
C VAL A 140 -8.67 -2.53 -12.13
N LEU A 141 -8.36 -2.64 -10.83
CA LEU A 141 -9.25 -2.31 -9.72
C LEU A 141 -8.79 -1.00 -9.05
N PRO A 142 -9.68 -0.01 -8.86
CA PRO A 142 -9.38 1.16 -8.05
C PRO A 142 -9.25 0.79 -6.57
N ALA A 143 -8.44 1.55 -5.84
CA ALA A 143 -8.30 1.38 -4.39
C ALA A 143 -8.02 2.70 -3.66
N PHE A 144 -8.42 2.73 -2.39
CA PHE A 144 -8.10 3.79 -1.45
C PHE A 144 -7.16 3.20 -0.41
N HIS A 145 -5.92 3.68 -0.35
CA HIS A 145 -4.96 3.27 0.66
C HIS A 145 -4.92 4.33 1.77
N TYR A 146 -5.79 4.12 2.76
CA TYR A 146 -6.11 5.10 3.79
C TYR A 146 -5.28 4.88 5.06
N ILE A 147 -4.55 5.91 5.50
CA ILE A 147 -3.76 5.88 6.73
C ILE A 147 -4.69 5.87 7.94
N ALA A 148 -4.94 4.68 8.49
CA ALA A 148 -5.83 4.48 9.64
C ALA A 148 -5.12 4.74 10.98
N VAL A 149 -3.80 4.49 11.03
CA VAL A 149 -2.94 4.81 12.16
C VAL A 149 -1.75 5.61 11.64
N THR A 150 -1.56 6.83 12.12
CA THR A 150 -0.50 7.74 11.66
C THR A 150 0.52 7.94 12.78
N ALA A 151 1.81 7.76 12.48
CA ALA A 151 2.87 7.99 13.45
C ALA A 151 2.97 9.49 13.77
N GLN A 152 3.31 9.80 15.02
CA GLN A 152 3.33 11.17 15.56
C GLN A 152 4.72 11.52 16.09
N ARG A 153 5.13 12.79 15.95
CA ARG A 153 6.36 13.29 16.61
C ARG A 153 6.17 13.52 18.11
N SER A 154 4.93 13.70 18.55
CA SER A 154 4.58 13.88 19.96
C SER A 154 3.89 12.63 20.49
N PRO A 155 4.16 12.24 21.75
CA PRO A 155 3.47 11.10 22.34
C PRO A 155 1.97 11.39 22.49
N GLY A 156 1.15 10.37 22.22
CA GLY A 156 -0.25 10.36 22.63
C GLY A 156 -0.38 10.16 24.14
N LYS A 157 -1.63 10.10 24.63
CA LYS A 157 -1.92 9.91 26.07
C LYS A 157 -1.32 8.62 26.66
N ASP A 158 -1.16 7.59 25.83
CA ASP A 158 -0.58 6.29 26.18
C ASP A 158 0.92 6.20 25.86
N GLY A 159 1.57 7.30 25.45
CA GLY A 159 2.99 7.32 25.14
C GLY A 159 3.37 6.63 23.83
N LYS A 160 2.41 6.21 22.99
CA LYS A 160 2.70 5.34 21.82
C LYS A 160 3.12 6.04 20.53
N TYR A 161 3.27 7.37 20.54
CA TYR A 161 3.69 8.17 19.36
C TYR A 161 2.92 7.85 18.07
N ARG A 162 1.60 7.68 18.19
CA ARG A 162 0.69 7.38 17.08
C ARG A 162 -0.67 8.02 17.31
N LEU A 163 -1.39 8.27 16.22
CA LEU A 163 -2.78 8.73 16.23
C LEU A 163 -3.63 7.75 15.42
N ARG A 164 -4.69 7.21 16.03
CA ARG A 164 -5.71 6.43 15.30
C ARG A 164 -6.71 7.42 14.70
N MET A 165 -7.00 7.29 13.41
CA MET A 165 -8.06 8.06 12.78
C MET A 165 -9.42 7.72 13.42
N PRO A 166 -10.31 8.71 13.60
CA PRO A 166 -11.64 8.43 14.13
C PRO A 166 -12.44 7.59 13.14
N GLU A 167 -13.39 6.82 13.67
CA GLU A 167 -14.28 5.95 12.90
C GLU A 167 -14.99 6.68 11.75
N ALA A 168 -15.45 7.91 11.97
CA ALA A 168 -16.08 8.72 10.92
C ALA A 168 -15.19 8.90 9.68
N ALA A 169 -13.88 8.96 9.85
CA ALA A 169 -12.96 9.15 8.75
C ALA A 169 -12.69 7.83 7.99
N ILE A 170 -12.63 6.70 8.69
CA ILE A 170 -12.55 5.37 8.07
C ILE A 170 -13.87 5.07 7.32
N ASN A 171 -15.02 5.38 7.93
CA ASN A 171 -16.33 5.21 7.30
C ASN A 171 -16.46 6.07 6.04
N LYS A 172 -15.98 7.32 6.06
CA LYS A 172 -15.90 8.14 4.86
C LYS A 172 -15.07 7.48 3.75
N ALA A 173 -13.93 6.87 4.08
CA ALA A 173 -13.12 6.17 3.09
C ALA A 173 -13.87 4.97 2.49
N LEU A 174 -14.59 4.21 3.32
CA LEU A 174 -15.41 3.07 2.89
C LEU A 174 -16.59 3.51 2.01
N GLU A 175 -17.27 4.61 2.35
CA GLU A 175 -18.38 5.17 1.56
C GLU A 175 -17.91 5.63 0.17
N LEU A 176 -16.80 6.36 0.11
CA LEU A 176 -16.23 6.81 -1.16
C LEU A 176 -15.70 5.63 -2.00
N ALA A 177 -15.11 4.63 -1.35
CA ALA A 177 -14.68 3.42 -2.04
C ALA A 177 -15.88 2.63 -2.60
N ALA A 178 -17.00 2.55 -1.87
CA ALA A 178 -18.23 1.93 -2.37
C ALA A 178 -18.77 2.67 -3.61
N GLN A 179 -18.76 4.02 -3.60
CA GLN A 179 -19.14 4.83 -4.77
C GLN A 179 -18.22 4.60 -5.98
N ALA A 180 -16.94 4.32 -5.74
CA ALA A 180 -15.94 4.07 -6.78
C ALA A 180 -15.81 2.59 -7.17
N HIS A 181 -16.56 1.69 -6.54
CA HIS A 181 -16.34 0.24 -6.59
C HIS A 181 -14.87 -0.14 -6.33
N ALA A 182 -14.25 0.56 -5.37
CA ALA A 182 -12.85 0.46 -5.04
C ALA A 182 -12.60 -0.42 -3.81
N LEU A 183 -11.41 -0.99 -3.74
CA LEU A 183 -10.90 -1.63 -2.53
C LEU A 183 -10.46 -0.58 -1.50
N VAL A 184 -10.36 -0.97 -0.24
CA VAL A 184 -9.77 -0.13 0.82
C VAL A 184 -8.62 -0.86 1.47
N PHE A 185 -7.47 -0.19 1.62
CA PHE A 185 -6.37 -0.64 2.45
C PHE A 185 -6.33 0.26 3.67
N LEU A 186 -6.41 -0.33 4.87
CA LEU A 186 -6.20 0.39 6.12
C LEU A 186 -4.73 0.28 6.48
N ASP A 187 -4.06 1.42 6.52
CA ASP A 187 -2.61 1.47 6.69
C ASP A 187 -2.19 1.84 8.11
N ILE A 188 -1.11 1.21 8.57
CA ILE A 188 -0.64 1.31 9.95
C ILE A 188 0.80 1.82 9.99
N GLN A 189 0.94 3.01 10.57
CA GLN A 189 2.20 3.60 11.02
C GLN A 189 2.28 3.46 12.55
N PRO A 190 2.92 2.41 13.08
CA PRO A 190 2.69 1.99 14.47
C PRO A 190 3.31 2.92 15.52
N GLY A 191 4.33 3.71 15.18
CA GLY A 191 5.06 4.51 16.15
C GLY A 191 5.77 3.61 17.17
N HIS A 192 5.42 3.75 18.45
CA HIS A 192 5.87 2.87 19.55
C HIS A 192 4.85 1.75 19.87
N SER A 193 3.78 1.65 19.09
CA SER A 193 2.84 0.53 19.16
C SER A 193 3.37 -0.69 18.40
N THR A 194 2.59 -1.76 18.40
CA THR A 194 2.87 -3.00 17.69
C THR A 194 1.70 -3.41 16.80
N LEU A 195 1.94 -4.24 15.79
CA LEU A 195 0.85 -4.78 14.96
C LEU A 195 -0.14 -5.61 15.80
N GLN A 196 0.35 -6.24 16.87
CA GLN A 196 -0.42 -6.98 17.87
C GLN A 196 -1.44 -6.09 18.57
N GLU A 197 -1.07 -4.85 18.89
CA GLU A 197 -1.93 -3.86 19.54
C GLU A 197 -2.88 -3.16 18.55
N GLU A 198 -2.42 -2.91 17.31
CA GLU A 198 -3.19 -2.12 16.34
C GLU A 198 -4.19 -2.94 15.51
N LEU A 199 -3.88 -4.18 15.12
CA LEU A 199 -4.77 -4.97 14.25
C LEU A 199 -6.16 -5.25 14.85
N PRO A 200 -6.30 -5.64 16.13
CA PRO A 200 -7.61 -5.86 16.74
C PRO A 200 -8.51 -4.61 16.72
N GLN A 201 -7.93 -3.40 16.69
CA GLN A 201 -8.68 -2.14 16.64
C GLN A 201 -9.36 -1.93 15.27
N LEU A 202 -8.89 -2.62 14.24
CA LEU A 202 -9.39 -2.52 12.86
C LEU A 202 -10.21 -3.74 12.42
N GLU A 203 -10.40 -4.73 13.31
CA GLU A 203 -11.08 -5.99 13.00
C GLU A 203 -12.46 -5.79 12.35
N LYS A 204 -13.29 -4.90 12.91
CA LYS A 204 -14.63 -4.61 12.40
C LYS A 204 -14.67 -4.14 10.94
N TYR A 205 -13.55 -3.61 10.44
CA TYR A 205 -13.41 -3.24 9.03
C TYR A 205 -12.76 -4.35 8.23
N LEU A 206 -11.73 -5.00 8.76
CA LEU A 206 -10.97 -6.06 8.08
C LEU A 206 -11.79 -7.33 7.83
N VAL A 207 -12.91 -7.53 8.55
CA VAL A 207 -13.88 -8.59 8.25
C VAL A 207 -14.72 -8.34 6.98
N ARG A 208 -14.64 -7.17 6.36
CA ARG A 208 -15.31 -6.88 5.07
C ARG A 208 -14.46 -7.38 3.90
N PRO A 209 -15.01 -8.04 2.88
CA PRO A 209 -14.23 -8.67 1.81
C PRO A 209 -13.33 -7.67 1.05
N GLU A 210 -13.81 -6.46 0.81
CA GLU A 210 -13.15 -5.37 0.07
C GLU A 210 -12.06 -4.60 0.85
N VAL A 211 -11.90 -4.90 2.15
CA VAL A 211 -10.94 -4.22 3.02
C VAL A 211 -9.69 -5.08 3.24
N HIS A 212 -8.53 -4.46 3.06
CA HIS A 212 -7.19 -5.03 3.10
C HIS A 212 -6.27 -4.21 4.05
N LEU A 213 -5.01 -4.63 4.19
CA LEU A 213 -4.08 -4.06 5.17
C LEU A 213 -2.82 -3.50 4.48
N GLY A 214 -2.42 -2.30 4.89
CA GLY A 214 -1.09 -1.73 4.67
C GLY A 214 -0.32 -1.66 5.99
N ILE A 215 1.00 -1.84 5.94
CA ILE A 215 1.90 -1.60 7.07
C ILE A 215 3.14 -0.84 6.60
N ASP A 216 3.54 0.14 7.40
CA ASP A 216 4.69 1.01 7.16
C ASP A 216 5.84 0.70 8.14
N PRO A 217 6.82 -0.16 7.76
CA PRO A 217 7.93 -0.51 8.63
C PRO A 217 8.79 0.69 9.06
N GLU A 218 8.92 1.72 8.23
CA GLU A 218 9.68 2.94 8.53
C GLU A 218 9.15 3.69 9.75
N TYR A 219 7.91 3.42 10.17
CA TYR A 219 7.30 4.02 11.35
C TYR A 219 7.28 3.09 12.57
N SER A 220 7.85 1.88 12.47
CA SER A 220 8.01 0.95 13.60
C SER A 220 9.27 1.23 14.39
N MET A 221 9.12 1.97 15.49
CA MET A 221 10.22 2.47 16.32
C MET A 221 10.56 1.50 17.45
N LYS A 222 11.01 0.28 17.10
CA LYS A 222 11.34 -0.75 18.09
C LYS A 222 12.40 -0.33 19.12
N GLY A 223 13.25 0.65 18.81
CA GLY A 223 14.25 1.21 19.71
C GLY A 223 13.78 2.41 20.54
N GLY A 224 12.49 2.75 20.51
CA GLY A 224 11.91 3.88 21.27
C GLY A 224 12.24 5.27 20.71
N GLN A 225 12.87 5.36 19.53
CA GLN A 225 13.12 6.65 18.88
C GLN A 225 11.81 7.33 18.51
N VAL A 226 11.80 8.66 18.48
CA VAL A 226 10.62 9.42 18.02
C VAL A 226 10.42 9.15 16.52
N PRO A 227 9.21 8.85 16.04
CA PRO A 227 8.95 8.70 14.60
C PRO A 227 9.48 9.87 13.77
N CYS A 228 9.90 9.58 12.54
CA CYS A 228 10.57 10.51 11.63
C CYS A 228 11.93 11.04 12.10
N SER A 229 12.51 10.57 13.21
CA SER A 229 13.91 10.89 13.57
C SER A 229 14.91 9.91 12.96
N VAL A 230 14.47 8.66 12.74
CA VAL A 230 15.18 7.57 12.09
C VAL A 230 14.17 6.75 11.28
N ILE A 231 14.67 5.88 10.40
CA ILE A 231 13.85 4.90 9.69
C ILE A 231 13.67 3.68 10.60
N GLY A 232 12.42 3.31 10.84
CA GLY A 232 12.02 2.15 11.63
C GLY A 232 12.24 0.81 10.93
N THR A 233 11.77 -0.26 11.56
CA THR A 233 11.89 -1.60 11.03
C THR A 233 10.78 -2.54 11.50
N LEU A 234 10.41 -3.47 10.62
CA LEU A 234 9.65 -4.67 10.94
C LEU A 234 10.45 -5.90 10.52
N ASP A 235 10.40 -6.94 11.35
CA ASP A 235 10.96 -8.23 11.04
C ASP A 235 9.93 -9.10 10.29
N ALA A 236 10.42 -10.15 9.65
CA ALA A 236 9.57 -11.22 9.15
C ALA A 236 8.64 -11.79 10.23
N GLU A 237 9.02 -11.80 11.51
CA GLU A 237 8.13 -12.17 12.61
C GLU A 237 6.88 -11.27 12.70
N ASP A 238 7.04 -9.94 12.60
CA ASP A 238 5.90 -9.01 12.66
C ASP A 238 5.00 -9.17 11.43
N ILE A 239 5.60 -9.32 10.25
CA ILE A 239 4.87 -9.54 8.99
C ILE A 239 4.11 -10.88 9.05
N ASN A 240 4.75 -11.93 9.57
CA ASN A 240 4.12 -13.23 9.76
C ASN A 240 3.00 -13.19 10.79
N TYR A 241 3.12 -12.37 11.84
CA TYR A 241 2.04 -12.13 12.79
C TYR A 241 0.83 -11.51 12.08
N ALA A 242 1.03 -10.42 11.33
CA ALA A 242 -0.05 -9.79 10.58
C ALA A 242 -0.70 -10.73 9.57
N ALA A 243 0.11 -11.48 8.81
CA ALA A 243 -0.39 -12.48 7.86
C ALA A 243 -1.15 -13.63 8.55
N THR A 244 -0.72 -14.07 9.74
CA THR A 244 -1.43 -15.11 10.50
C THR A 244 -2.76 -14.59 11.03
N TRP A 245 -2.78 -13.37 11.53
CA TRP A 245 -3.98 -12.74 12.07
C TRP A 245 -5.04 -12.54 10.97
N LEU A 246 -4.63 -12.00 9.81
CA LEU A 246 -5.50 -11.89 8.63
C LEU A 246 -6.01 -13.24 8.13
N ALA A 247 -5.15 -14.26 8.09
CA ALA A 247 -5.57 -15.62 7.72
C ALA A 247 -6.60 -16.20 8.69
N GLY A 248 -6.52 -15.86 9.98
CA GLY A 248 -7.52 -16.18 10.99
C GLY A 248 -8.89 -15.59 10.65
N LEU A 249 -8.93 -14.29 10.34
CA LEU A 249 -10.17 -13.63 9.90
C LEU A 249 -10.76 -14.25 8.64
N VAL A 250 -9.91 -14.54 7.65
CA VAL A 250 -10.33 -15.19 6.40
C VAL A 250 -11.02 -16.52 6.67
N LYS A 251 -10.45 -17.37 7.53
CA LYS A 251 -11.02 -18.66 7.90
C LYS A 251 -12.31 -18.53 8.70
N GLN A 252 -12.28 -17.67 9.72
CA GLN A 252 -13.40 -17.49 10.65
C GLN A 252 -14.64 -16.92 9.95
N HIS A 253 -14.45 -15.95 9.06
CA HIS A 253 -15.53 -15.24 8.39
C HIS A 253 -15.77 -15.70 6.94
N ARG A 254 -15.05 -16.73 6.47
CA ARG A 254 -15.13 -17.28 5.10
C ARG A 254 -14.92 -16.20 4.03
N LEU A 255 -13.93 -15.35 4.24
CA LEU A 255 -13.62 -14.23 3.34
C LEU A 255 -12.78 -14.70 2.14
N PRO A 256 -12.76 -13.94 1.03
CA PRO A 256 -11.68 -14.08 0.06
C PRO A 256 -10.31 -13.72 0.70
N PRO A 257 -9.18 -14.17 0.11
CA PRO A 257 -7.85 -13.84 0.58
C PRO A 257 -7.63 -12.34 0.77
N LYS A 258 -6.97 -11.96 1.87
CA LYS A 258 -6.59 -10.58 2.13
C LYS A 258 -5.31 -10.22 1.39
N ILE A 259 -5.15 -8.94 1.08
CA ILE A 259 -3.88 -8.40 0.62
C ILE A 259 -3.21 -7.70 1.79
N LEU A 260 -1.93 -8.00 1.99
CA LEU A 260 -1.04 -7.33 2.92
C LEU A 260 0.02 -6.57 2.11
N VAL A 261 -0.06 -5.26 2.09
CA VAL A 261 0.96 -4.39 1.51
C VAL A 261 1.99 -4.05 2.57
N VAL A 262 3.27 -4.29 2.26
CA VAL A 262 4.41 -3.97 3.14
C VAL A 262 5.28 -2.95 2.43
N HIS A 263 5.29 -1.72 2.95
CA HIS A 263 6.04 -0.61 2.37
C HIS A 263 7.54 -0.77 2.58
N ARG A 264 8.35 -0.47 1.56
CA ARG A 264 9.81 -0.59 1.62
C ARG A 264 10.56 0.26 0.62
N PHE A 265 11.55 1.01 1.10
CA PHE A 265 12.50 1.73 0.24
C PHE A 265 13.96 1.67 0.72
N THR A 266 14.23 0.99 1.83
CA THR A 266 15.59 0.65 2.27
C THR A 266 15.70 -0.83 2.63
N GLN A 267 16.94 -1.34 2.69
CA GLN A 267 17.17 -2.73 3.10
C GLN A 267 16.73 -2.97 4.55
N ALA A 268 17.04 -2.06 5.48
CA ALA A 268 16.84 -2.26 6.92
C ALA A 268 15.38 -2.18 7.40
N MET A 269 14.48 -1.63 6.57
CA MET A 269 13.05 -1.55 6.91
C MET A 269 12.39 -2.92 7.11
N VAL A 270 12.84 -3.93 6.36
CA VAL A 270 12.35 -5.30 6.49
C VAL A 270 13.52 -6.23 6.72
N THR A 271 13.62 -6.76 7.94
CA THR A 271 14.65 -7.74 8.30
C THR A 271 14.16 -9.16 8.10
N ASN A 272 15.09 -10.08 7.83
CA ASN A 272 14.82 -11.51 7.70
C ASN A 272 13.73 -11.88 6.69
N TYR A 273 13.55 -11.12 5.60
CA TYR A 273 12.47 -11.30 4.61
C TYR A 273 12.30 -12.75 4.10
N LYS A 274 13.39 -13.54 4.04
CA LYS A 274 13.36 -14.96 3.64
C LYS A 274 12.53 -15.85 4.59
N ASN A 275 12.29 -15.38 5.80
CA ASN A 275 11.47 -16.05 6.80
C ASN A 275 9.99 -15.64 6.74
N ILE A 276 9.60 -14.72 5.84
CA ILE A 276 8.19 -14.42 5.58
C ILE A 276 7.54 -15.65 4.95
N ARG A 277 6.45 -16.12 5.55
CA ARG A 277 5.75 -17.34 5.16
C ARG A 277 4.49 -16.97 4.38
N LEU A 278 4.41 -17.47 3.15
CA LEU A 278 3.23 -17.32 2.32
C LEU A 278 2.10 -18.23 2.81
N ARG A 279 0.86 -17.79 2.58
CA ARG A 279 -0.35 -18.47 3.04
C ARG A 279 -1.43 -18.36 1.98
N PRO A 280 -2.25 -19.39 1.74
CA PRO A 280 -3.34 -19.29 0.77
C PRO A 280 -4.30 -18.12 1.07
N GLU A 281 -4.49 -17.79 2.34
CA GLU A 281 -5.44 -16.77 2.79
C GLU A 281 -4.92 -15.33 2.67
N VAL A 282 -3.63 -15.12 2.40
CA VAL A 282 -3.01 -13.77 2.38
C VAL A 282 -2.04 -13.63 1.21
N GLN A 283 -2.26 -12.60 0.42
CA GLN A 283 -1.42 -12.18 -0.71
C GLN A 283 -0.52 -11.04 -0.24
N ILE A 284 0.80 -11.23 -0.28
CA ILE A 284 1.77 -10.25 0.22
C ILE A 284 2.38 -9.44 -0.93
N VAL A 285 2.25 -8.12 -0.86
CA VAL A 285 2.86 -7.17 -1.78
C VAL A 285 4.02 -6.48 -1.05
N MET A 286 5.23 -6.60 -1.61
CA MET A 286 6.35 -5.75 -1.20
C MET A 286 6.32 -4.49 -2.07
N ASP A 287 5.89 -3.37 -1.49
CA ASP A 287 5.67 -2.11 -2.21
C ASP A 287 6.88 -1.18 -2.14
N MET A 288 7.35 -0.72 -3.30
CA MET A 288 8.46 0.23 -3.37
C MET A 288 7.98 1.64 -3.03
N ASP A 289 8.16 2.03 -1.77
CA ASP A 289 7.70 3.31 -1.19
C ASP A 289 8.82 4.38 -1.18
N GLY A 290 9.68 4.36 -2.20
CA GLY A 290 10.80 5.28 -2.33
C GLY A 290 10.46 6.43 -3.26
N PHE A 291 10.74 7.67 -2.85
CA PHE A 291 10.62 8.85 -3.71
C PHE A 291 11.95 9.27 -4.34
N GLY A 292 11.87 10.02 -5.43
CA GLY A 292 13.01 10.65 -6.07
C GLY A 292 13.00 10.51 -7.59
N GLY A 293 14.13 10.84 -8.21
CA GLY A 293 14.29 10.71 -9.65
C GLY A 293 14.16 9.26 -10.15
N VAL A 294 13.78 9.11 -11.43
CA VAL A 294 13.49 7.82 -12.07
C VAL A 294 14.59 6.78 -11.86
N ALA A 295 15.86 7.16 -12.04
CA ALA A 295 16.99 6.24 -11.83
C ALA A 295 17.04 5.71 -10.39
N LYS A 296 16.89 6.59 -9.38
CA LYS A 296 16.88 6.21 -7.96
C LYS A 296 15.73 5.27 -7.64
N LYS A 297 14.53 5.52 -8.18
CA LYS A 297 13.37 4.65 -7.97
C LYS A 297 13.59 3.26 -8.58
N LYS A 298 14.10 3.20 -9.83
CA LYS A 298 14.46 1.93 -10.51
C LYS A 298 15.52 1.14 -9.73
N ASP A 299 16.56 1.83 -9.24
CA ASP A 299 17.63 1.21 -8.44
C ASP A 299 17.14 0.71 -7.08
N THR A 300 16.27 1.48 -6.42
CA THR A 300 15.64 1.11 -5.14
C THR A 300 14.75 -0.11 -5.31
N TYR A 301 13.90 -0.11 -6.35
CA TYR A 301 13.06 -1.26 -6.71
C TYR A 301 13.91 -2.51 -6.96
N ARG A 302 14.94 -2.40 -7.80
CA ARG A 302 15.86 -3.51 -8.10
C ARG A 302 16.54 -4.03 -6.84
N SER A 303 17.01 -3.15 -5.97
CA SER A 303 17.84 -3.53 -4.83
C SER A 303 17.04 -4.16 -3.69
N TRP A 304 15.88 -3.58 -3.34
CA TRP A 304 15.17 -3.93 -2.10
C TRP A 304 13.84 -4.64 -2.31
N ILE A 305 13.31 -4.64 -3.53
CA ILE A 305 12.12 -5.41 -3.90
C ILE A 305 12.53 -6.60 -4.76
N ALA A 306 13.09 -6.36 -5.95
CA ALA A 306 13.33 -7.43 -6.93
C ALA A 306 14.36 -8.48 -6.45
N ARG A 307 15.43 -8.04 -5.77
CA ARG A 307 16.48 -8.93 -5.22
C ARG A 307 16.11 -9.56 -3.88
N GLN A 308 14.93 -9.25 -3.33
CA GLN A 308 14.42 -9.81 -2.08
C GLN A 308 13.00 -10.32 -2.27
N PRO A 309 12.84 -11.36 -3.11
CA PRO A 309 11.53 -11.85 -3.53
C PRO A 309 10.72 -12.37 -2.34
N VAL A 310 9.42 -12.04 -2.33
CA VAL A 310 8.43 -12.55 -1.38
C VAL A 310 7.28 -13.19 -2.15
N GLN A 311 6.35 -12.41 -2.71
CA GLN A 311 5.25 -12.94 -3.53
C GLN A 311 4.90 -11.99 -4.69
N PHE A 312 4.38 -10.81 -4.38
CA PHE A 312 4.05 -9.77 -5.36
C PHE A 312 4.85 -8.50 -5.10
N THR A 313 4.91 -7.64 -6.11
CA THR A 313 5.60 -6.35 -6.01
C THR A 313 4.66 -5.19 -6.25
N GLY A 314 4.92 -4.10 -5.54
CA GLY A 314 4.24 -2.83 -5.70
C GLY A 314 5.19 -1.70 -6.08
N PHE A 315 4.65 -0.60 -6.59
CA PHE A 315 5.42 0.60 -6.89
C PHE A 315 4.62 1.87 -6.59
N LYS A 316 5.18 2.73 -5.74
CA LYS A 316 4.57 4.01 -5.40
C LYS A 316 5.12 5.16 -6.24
N LEU A 317 4.24 6.07 -6.62
CA LEU A 317 4.50 7.25 -7.45
C LEU A 317 4.08 8.51 -6.67
N PHE A 318 5.01 9.45 -6.52
CA PHE A 318 4.78 10.69 -5.79
C PHE A 318 4.59 11.84 -6.76
N TYR A 319 3.37 12.38 -6.87
CA TYR A 319 3.03 13.38 -7.89
C TYR A 319 3.95 14.61 -7.87
N GLN A 320 4.33 15.06 -6.67
CA GLN A 320 5.14 16.27 -6.51
C GLN A 320 6.63 15.96 -6.47
N VAL A 321 7.06 15.05 -5.60
CA VAL A 321 8.48 14.84 -5.28
C VAL A 321 9.21 14.13 -6.42
N ASP A 322 8.59 13.14 -7.07
CA ASP A 322 9.22 12.43 -8.18
C ASP A 322 9.42 13.36 -9.38
N VAL A 323 8.44 14.22 -9.68
CA VAL A 323 8.55 15.22 -10.75
C VAL A 323 9.60 16.27 -10.41
N ALA A 324 9.57 16.81 -9.19
CA ALA A 324 10.49 17.87 -8.77
C ALA A 324 11.97 17.42 -8.76
N THR A 325 12.23 16.13 -8.52
CA THR A 325 13.60 15.60 -8.43
C THR A 325 14.01 14.76 -9.63
N GLY A 326 13.06 14.28 -10.43
CA GLY A 326 13.25 13.35 -11.53
C GLY A 326 12.90 13.89 -12.91
N GLY A 327 12.29 15.08 -12.99
CA GLY A 327 11.84 15.71 -14.23
C GLY A 327 10.45 15.26 -14.69
N HIS A 328 10.05 14.02 -14.41
CA HIS A 328 8.72 13.50 -14.71
C HIS A 328 8.28 12.40 -13.73
N LEU A 329 6.97 12.17 -13.69
CA LEU A 329 6.38 11.03 -13.02
C LEU A 329 6.45 9.82 -13.96
N MET A 330 6.97 8.68 -13.49
CA MET A 330 7.06 7.49 -14.34
C MET A 330 5.67 7.07 -14.83
N GLY A 331 5.52 6.90 -16.15
CA GLY A 331 4.28 6.43 -16.76
C GLY A 331 4.09 4.90 -16.65
N PRO A 332 2.88 4.37 -16.95
CA PRO A 332 2.60 2.94 -16.89
C PRO A 332 3.61 2.08 -17.66
N GLY A 333 4.00 2.47 -18.87
CA GLY A 333 4.99 1.73 -19.68
C GLY A 333 6.36 1.62 -18.99
N GLU A 334 6.82 2.67 -18.32
CA GLU A 334 8.10 2.65 -17.60
C GLU A 334 8.05 1.75 -16.35
N VAL A 335 6.90 1.71 -15.67
CA VAL A 335 6.69 0.89 -14.48
C VAL A 335 6.48 -0.58 -14.86
N LEU A 336 5.74 -0.87 -15.94
CA LEU A 336 5.55 -2.23 -16.48
C LEU A 336 6.84 -2.82 -17.07
N ALA A 337 7.82 -1.99 -17.40
CA ALA A 337 9.14 -2.42 -17.82
C ALA A 337 10.04 -2.88 -16.65
N LEU A 338 9.62 -2.66 -15.39
CA LEU A 338 10.35 -3.16 -14.23
C LEU A 338 10.24 -4.68 -14.12
N PHE A 339 11.24 -5.29 -13.48
CA PHE A 339 11.27 -6.73 -13.20
C PHE A 339 11.29 -7.00 -11.69
N PRO A 340 10.31 -7.75 -11.14
CA PRO A 340 9.03 -8.11 -11.76
C PRO A 340 8.18 -6.89 -12.13
N ARG A 341 7.12 -7.08 -12.93
CA ARG A 341 6.10 -6.05 -13.17
C ARG A 341 5.32 -5.81 -11.87
N PRO A 342 5.29 -4.58 -11.34
CA PRO A 342 4.44 -4.24 -10.22
C PRO A 342 2.97 -4.50 -10.55
N ILE A 343 2.27 -5.20 -9.64
CA ILE A 343 0.83 -5.50 -9.75
C ILE A 343 -0.02 -4.62 -8.83
N TYR A 344 0.63 -3.94 -7.89
CA TYR A 344 0.03 -2.93 -7.02
C TYR A 344 0.70 -1.58 -7.30
N ILE A 345 -0.08 -0.57 -7.67
CA ILE A 345 0.42 0.77 -7.99
C ILE A 345 -0.21 1.74 -7.00
N GLN A 346 0.61 2.54 -6.34
CA GLN A 346 0.12 3.53 -5.38
C GLN A 346 0.53 4.94 -5.81
N TYR A 347 -0.41 5.89 -5.72
CA TYR A 347 -0.18 7.29 -6.00
C TYR A 347 -0.31 8.11 -4.71
N GLN A 348 0.70 8.95 -4.45
CA GLN A 348 0.75 9.88 -3.32
C GLN A 348 0.89 11.32 -3.77
#